data_AF-A0A1V4ZX32-F1
#
_entry.id   AF-A0A1V4ZX32-F1
#
_cell.length_a   1.000
_cell.length_b   1.000
_cell.length_c   1.000
_cell.angle_alpha   90.00
_cell.angle_beta   90.00
_cell.angle_gamma   90.00
#
_symmetry.space_group_name_H-M   'P 1'
#
loop_
_entity.id
_entity.type
_entity.pdbx_description
1 polymer ?
#
loop_
_entity_poly.entity_id
_entity_poly.type
_entity_poly.pdbx_seq_one_letter_code
_entity_poly.pdbx_strand_id
1 'polypeptide(L)'
;MVIGIPVINQVFSYPQSILNPLLKILILIIFGIATYYYYRAYKRFGGNLKKISWALMWGGVAGCIAAGFRLLGDYWTEFKWIESIGGLIFAVVSVFVAYLVYTKLEEIAEAFGLAGEK
;
A
#
# COMPACT_ATOMS: atom_id res chain seq x y z
N MET A 1 -40.57 1.83 -20.33
CA MET A 1 -40.26 1.29 -18.99
C MET A 1 -38.89 0.63 -19.09
N VAL A 2 -37.82 1.37 -18.80
CA VAL A 2 -36.44 0.85 -18.92
C VAL A 2 -36.10 0.14 -17.61
N ILE A 3 -36.43 -1.15 -17.56
CA ILE A 3 -36.08 -2.05 -16.46
C ILE A 3 -34.62 -2.47 -16.72
N GLY A 4 -33.64 -1.74 -16.15
CA GLY A 4 -32.23 -2.11 -16.33
C GLY A 4 -31.15 -1.18 -15.77
N ILE A 5 -31.46 0.04 -15.33
CA ILE A 5 -30.45 1.04 -14.91
C ILE A 5 -30.48 1.44 -13.39
N PRO A 6 -31.13 0.75 -12.44
CA PRO A 6 -31.02 1.16 -11.02
C PRO A 6 -29.76 0.59 -10.32
N VAL A 7 -29.33 -0.63 -10.67
CA VAL A 7 -28.23 -1.33 -9.96
C VAL A 7 -26.86 -0.75 -10.29
N ILE A 8 -26.60 -0.44 -11.57
CA ILE A 8 -25.34 0.19 -11.99
C ILE A 8 -25.19 1.55 -11.29
N ASN A 9 -26.28 2.33 -11.21
CA ASN A 9 -26.25 3.57 -10.45
C ASN A 9 -26.03 3.35 -8.96
N GLN A 10 -26.52 2.29 -8.30
CA GLN A 10 -26.19 2.06 -6.88
C GLN A 10 -24.75 1.59 -6.64
N VAL A 11 -24.17 0.82 -7.57
CA VAL A 11 -22.77 0.35 -7.45
C VAL A 11 -21.78 1.48 -7.73
N PHE A 12 -22.08 2.35 -8.71
CA PHE A 12 -21.20 3.44 -9.13
C PHE A 12 -21.55 4.81 -8.52
N SER A 13 -22.77 5.02 -8.01
CA SER A 13 -23.11 6.21 -7.21
C SER A 13 -22.63 6.01 -5.77
N TYR A 14 -21.67 6.85 -5.40
CA TYR A 14 -20.82 6.64 -4.24
C TYR A 14 -21.48 6.76 -2.85
N PRO A 15 -22.53 7.57 -2.60
CA PRO A 15 -23.06 7.69 -1.23
C PRO A 15 -23.72 6.39 -0.73
N GLN A 16 -24.02 5.43 -1.62
CA GLN A 16 -24.60 4.13 -1.28
C GLN A 16 -23.71 2.94 -1.65
N SER A 17 -22.50 3.17 -2.19
CA SER A 17 -21.66 2.09 -2.70
C SER A 17 -20.91 1.37 -1.58
N ILE A 18 -21.28 0.11 -1.35
CA ILE A 18 -20.60 -0.82 -0.43
C ILE A 18 -19.14 -1.09 -0.85
N LEU A 19 -18.80 -0.83 -2.12
CA LEU A 19 -17.46 -1.09 -2.66
C LEU A 19 -16.39 -0.15 -2.07
N ASN A 20 -16.76 1.09 -1.74
CA ASN A 20 -15.82 2.07 -1.19
C ASN A 20 -15.20 1.63 0.17
N PRO A 21 -15.98 1.32 1.22
CA PRO A 21 -15.40 0.89 2.49
C PRO A 21 -14.57 -0.40 2.33
N LEU A 22 -14.99 -1.33 1.46
CA LEU A 22 -14.22 -2.54 1.17
C LEU A 22 -12.86 -2.22 0.53
N LEU A 23 -12.80 -1.30 -0.44
CA LEU A 23 -11.55 -0.86 -1.05
C LEU A 23 -10.61 -0.22 -0.03
N LYS A 24 -11.14 0.59 0.88
CA LYS A 24 -10.32 1.21 1.94
C LYS A 24 -9.73 0.17 2.90
N ILE A 25 -10.53 -0.82 3.32
CA ILE A 25 -10.07 -1.94 4.15
C ILE A 25 -8.99 -2.74 3.41
N LEU A 26 -9.23 -3.04 2.13
CA LEU A 26 -8.27 -3.76 1.31
C LEU A 26 -6.92 -3.02 1.20
N ILE A 27 -6.95 -1.70 0.96
CA ILE A 27 -5.75 -0.86 0.93
C ILE A 27 -4.97 -0.96 2.25
N LEU A 28 -5.67 -0.87 3.38
CA LEU A 28 -5.06 -0.99 4.70
C LEU A 28 -4.40 -2.36 4.90
N ILE A 29 -5.07 -3.45 4.51
CA ILE A 29 -4.52 -4.81 4.60
C ILE A 29 -3.26 -4.94 3.74
N ILE A 30 -3.29 -4.44 2.50
CA ILE A 30 -2.15 -4.50 1.58
C ILE A 30 -0.96 -3.72 2.16
N PHE A 31 -1.17 -2.52 2.71
CA PHE A 31 -0.11 -1.79 3.40
C PHE A 31 0.44 -2.53 4.62
N GLY A 32 -0.44 -3.20 5.39
CA GLY A 32 -0.04 -4.05 6.50
C GLY A 32 0.89 -5.18 6.05
N ILE A 33 0.56 -5.84 4.94
CA ILE A 33 1.39 -6.90 4.33
C ILE A 33 2.73 -6.32 3.84
N ALA A 34 2.75 -5.18 3.15
CA ALA A 34 3.99 -4.53 2.71
C ALA A 34 4.90 -4.21 3.90
N THR A 35 4.33 -3.62 4.94
CA THR A 35 5.04 -3.28 6.19
C THR A 35 5.63 -4.52 6.85
N TYR A 36 4.88 -5.63 6.87
CA TYR A 36 5.37 -6.90 7.39
C TYR A 36 6.58 -7.42 6.60
N TYR A 37 6.57 -7.33 5.27
CA TYR A 37 7.72 -7.70 4.45
C TYR A 37 8.94 -6.81 4.73
N TYR A 38 8.77 -5.50 4.87
CA TYR A 38 9.85 -4.60 5.27
C TYR A 38 10.40 -4.93 6.66
N TYR A 39 9.54 -5.30 7.62
CA TYR A 39 9.99 -5.78 8.93
C TYR A 39 10.81 -7.06 8.84
N ARG A 40 10.39 -8.02 8.00
CA ARG A 40 11.17 -9.24 7.76
C ARG A 40 12.51 -8.93 7.09
N ALA A 41 12.56 -8.00 6.14
CA ALA A 41 13.80 -7.53 5.53
C ALA A 41 14.73 -6.89 6.58
N TYR A 42 14.20 -6.04 7.45
CA TYR A 42 14.94 -5.43 8.56
C TYR A 42 15.55 -6.45 9.53
N LYS A 43 14.84 -7.56 9.79
CA LYS A 43 15.36 -8.66 10.62
C LYS A 43 16.41 -9.51 9.89
N ARG A 44 16.29 -9.64 8.57
CA ARG A 44 17.17 -10.48 7.74
C ARG A 44 18.53 -9.81 7.51
N PHE A 45 18.53 -8.53 7.16
CA PHE A 45 19.73 -7.84 6.70
C PHE A 45 20.48 -7.13 7.85
N GLY A 46 21.81 -7.06 7.73
CA GLY A 46 22.71 -6.33 8.61
C GLY A 46 23.20 -5.00 8.00
N GLY A 47 24.10 -4.31 8.70
CA GLY A 47 24.82 -3.15 8.19
C GLY A 47 23.93 -2.03 7.61
N ASN A 48 24.33 -1.46 6.49
CA ASN A 48 23.59 -0.38 5.82
C ASN A 48 22.25 -0.85 5.23
N LEU A 49 22.13 -2.10 4.80
CA LEU A 49 20.87 -2.66 4.29
C LEU A 49 19.78 -2.74 5.37
N LYS A 50 20.19 -2.96 6.62
CA LYS A 50 19.29 -2.86 7.77
C LYS A 50 18.74 -1.46 7.95
N LYS A 51 19.56 -0.41 7.78
CA LYS A 51 19.13 1.00 7.89
C LYS A 51 18.13 1.36 6.79
N ILE A 52 18.36 0.89 5.56
CA ILE A 52 17.43 1.10 4.44
C ILE A 52 16.11 0.36 4.70
N SER A 53 16.18 -0.92 5.06
CA SER A 53 15.00 -1.73 5.40
C SER A 53 14.21 -1.14 6.57
N TRP A 54 14.91 -0.50 7.53
CA TRP A 54 14.28 0.25 8.60
C TRP A 54 13.52 1.45 8.04
N ALA A 55 14.17 2.37 7.32
CA ALA A 55 13.48 3.53 6.75
C ALA A 55 12.23 3.12 5.93
N LEU A 56 12.32 2.04 5.15
CA LEU A 56 11.19 1.47 4.40
C LEU A 56 10.08 0.91 5.30
N MET A 57 10.40 0.23 6.39
CA MET A 57 9.41 -0.26 7.34
C MET A 57 8.63 0.90 7.99
N TRP A 58 9.30 1.97 8.42
CA TRP A 58 8.60 3.15 8.93
C TRP A 58 7.73 3.81 7.84
N GLY A 59 8.19 3.85 6.60
CA GLY A 59 7.39 4.28 5.46
C GLY A 59 6.11 3.44 5.29
N GLY A 60 6.22 2.12 5.44
CA GLY A 60 5.08 1.21 5.47
C GLY A 60 4.10 1.51 6.62
N VAL A 61 4.61 1.71 7.84
CA VAL A 61 3.78 2.09 9.00
C VAL A 61 3.05 3.41 8.76
N ALA A 62 3.73 4.42 8.21
CA ALA A 62 3.11 5.68 7.84
C ALA A 62 2.00 5.48 6.78
N GLY A 63 2.23 4.59 5.80
CA GLY A 63 1.20 4.17 4.83
C GLY A 63 -0.02 3.53 5.48
N CYS A 64 0.18 2.64 6.47
CA CYS A 64 -0.92 2.05 7.26
C CYS A 64 -1.71 3.13 8.02
N ILE A 65 -1.02 4.09 8.65
CA ILE A 65 -1.67 5.20 9.38
C ILE A 65 -2.48 6.06 8.42
N ALA A 66 -1.92 6.44 7.26
CA ALA A 66 -2.62 7.20 6.23
C ALA A 66 -3.87 6.46 5.70
N ALA A 67 -3.75 5.15 5.44
CA ALA A 67 -4.87 4.31 5.06
C ALA A 67 -5.94 4.21 6.17
N GLY A 68 -5.51 4.20 7.44
CA GLY A 68 -6.40 4.24 8.60
C GLY A 68 -7.19 5.55 8.69
N PHE A 69 -6.53 6.70 8.53
CA PHE A 69 -7.22 7.99 8.48
C PHE A 69 -8.22 8.07 7.32
N ARG A 70 -7.85 7.51 6.15
CA ARG A 70 -8.75 7.37 5.00
C ARG A 70 -9.97 6.49 5.32
N LEU A 71 -9.82 5.46 6.15
CA LEU A 71 -10.95 4.63 6.59
C LEU A 71 -11.96 5.47 7.40
N LEU A 72 -11.45 6.35 8.27
CA LEU A 72 -12.24 7.20 9.17
C LEU A 72 -12.88 8.41 8.47
N GLY A 73 -12.33 8.89 7.35
CA GLY A 73 -12.88 10.02 6.60
C GLY A 73 -12.38 10.07 5.16
N ASP A 74 -13.23 10.57 4.25
CA ASP A 74 -12.80 10.90 2.88
C ASP A 74 -12.09 12.25 2.89
N TYR A 75 -10.87 12.34 2.33
CA TYR A 75 -10.16 13.62 2.25
C TYR A 75 -10.81 14.54 1.22
N TRP A 76 -11.12 14.02 0.03
CA TRP A 76 -11.77 14.76 -1.06
C TRP A 76 -13.10 14.12 -1.43
N THR A 77 -14.19 14.77 -1.03
CA THR A 77 -15.55 14.24 -1.23
C THR A 77 -15.98 14.18 -2.69
N GLU A 78 -15.33 14.94 -3.57
CA GLU A 78 -15.66 15.05 -5.00
C GLU A 78 -14.88 14.06 -5.88
N PHE A 79 -13.69 13.60 -5.45
CA PHE A 79 -12.79 12.75 -6.24
C PHE A 79 -12.56 11.36 -5.63
N LYS A 80 -13.53 10.86 -4.87
CA LYS A 80 -13.39 9.66 -4.02
C LYS A 80 -12.98 8.38 -4.78
N TRP A 81 -13.47 8.20 -6.02
CA TRP A 81 -13.11 7.04 -6.86
C TRP A 81 -11.65 7.06 -7.30
N ILE A 82 -11.17 8.20 -7.79
CA ILE A 82 -9.78 8.39 -8.21
C ILE A 82 -8.84 8.13 -7.03
N GLU A 83 -9.24 8.62 -5.86
CA GLU A 83 -8.47 8.49 -4.63
C GLU A 83 -8.40 7.03 -4.15
N SER A 84 -9.50 6.27 -4.25
CA SER A 84 -9.52 4.83 -3.90
C SER A 84 -8.75 3.97 -4.91
N ILE A 85 -8.86 4.26 -6.21
CA ILE A 85 -8.11 3.55 -7.25
C ILE A 85 -6.62 3.87 -7.14
N GLY A 86 -6.26 5.14 -6.99
CA GLY A 86 -4.88 5.58 -6.79
C GLY A 86 -4.27 4.99 -5.52
N GLY A 87 -5.00 5.00 -4.41
CA GLY A 87 -4.59 4.37 -3.17
C GLY A 87 -4.36 2.86 -3.31
N LEU A 88 -5.23 2.15 -4.05
CA LEU A 88 -5.08 0.73 -4.32
C LEU A 88 -3.85 0.44 -5.18
N ILE A 89 -3.65 1.17 -6.28
CA ILE A 89 -2.46 1.03 -7.14
C ILE A 89 -1.20 1.24 -6.32
N PHE A 90 -1.16 2.31 -5.52
CA PHE A 90 0.00 2.64 -4.70
C PHE A 90 0.27 1.56 -3.63
N ALA A 91 -0.77 0.99 -3.01
CA ALA A 91 -0.63 -0.10 -2.06
C ALA A 91 -0.10 -1.39 -2.73
N VAL A 92 -0.62 -1.75 -3.92
CA VAL A 92 -0.16 -2.92 -4.69
C VAL A 92 1.32 -2.77 -5.07
N VAL A 93 1.71 -1.61 -5.60
CA VAL A 93 3.11 -1.31 -5.92
C VAL A 93 3.98 -1.39 -4.65
N SER A 94 3.48 -0.88 -3.52
CA SER A 94 4.21 -0.93 -2.25
C SER A 94 4.47 -2.37 -1.77
N VAL A 95 3.50 -3.28 -1.91
CA VAL A 95 3.70 -4.70 -1.61
C VAL A 95 4.71 -5.32 -2.57
N PHE A 96 4.64 -5.00 -3.86
CA PHE A 96 5.59 -5.52 -4.85
C PHE A 96 7.03 -5.09 -4.54
N VAL A 97 7.23 -3.81 -4.23
CA VAL A 97 8.53 -3.28 -3.79
C VAL A 97 8.97 -3.96 -2.49
N ALA A 98 8.08 -4.12 -1.51
CA ALA A 98 8.41 -4.79 -0.26
C ALA A 98 8.86 -6.24 -0.45
N TYR A 99 8.22 -6.95 -1.36
CA TYR A 99 8.60 -8.31 -1.74
C TYR A 99 9.99 -8.34 -2.42
N LEU A 100 10.26 -7.42 -3.34
CA LEU A 100 11.58 -7.31 -3.98
C LEU A 100 12.67 -6.96 -2.96
N VAL A 101 12.42 -6.02 -2.05
CA VAL A 101 13.35 -5.69 -0.97
C VAL A 101 13.61 -6.91 -0.09
N TYR A 102 12.58 -7.66 0.27
CA TYR A 102 12.75 -8.86 1.09
C TYR A 102 13.57 -9.97 0.40
N THR A 103 13.44 -10.12 -0.92
CA THR A 103 14.03 -11.23 -1.69
C THR A 103 15.35 -10.88 -2.37
N LYS A 104 15.54 -9.62 -2.78
CA LYS A 104 16.57 -9.18 -3.73
C LYS A 104 17.40 -7.99 -3.28
N LEU A 105 17.20 -7.46 -2.05
CA LEU A 105 17.92 -6.27 -1.61
C LEU A 105 19.46 -6.43 -1.60
N GLU A 106 19.97 -7.62 -1.31
CA GLU A 106 21.42 -7.91 -1.40
C GLU A 106 21.92 -7.81 -2.85
N GLU A 107 21.27 -8.47 -3.81
CA GLU A 107 21.60 -8.39 -5.24
C GLU A 107 21.53 -6.95 -5.77
N ILE A 108 20.51 -6.19 -5.32
CA ILE A 108 20.36 -4.76 -5.64
C ILE A 108 21.55 -3.97 -5.06
N ALA A 109 21.88 -4.18 -3.79
CA ALA A 109 22.98 -3.47 -3.15
C ALA A 109 24.33 -3.77 -3.79
N GLU A 110 24.57 -5.01 -4.22
CA GLU A 110 25.75 -5.42 -4.97
C GLU A 110 25.81 -4.74 -6.35
N ALA A 111 24.69 -4.71 -7.09
CA ALA A 111 24.61 -4.04 -8.39
C ALA A 111 24.87 -2.52 -8.31
N PHE A 112 24.53 -1.89 -7.18
CA PHE A 112 24.78 -0.47 -6.93
C PHE A 112 26.12 -0.19 -6.22
N GLY A 113 26.96 -1.21 -5.98
CA GLY A 113 28.26 -1.03 -5.30
C GLY A 113 28.13 -0.63 -3.81
N LEU A 114 26.97 -0.85 -3.21
CA LEU A 114 26.66 -0.54 -1.80
C LEU A 114 26.98 -1.71 -0.86
N ALA A 115 27.30 -2.88 -1.41
CA ALA A 115 27.72 -4.07 -0.67
C ALA A 115 29.18 -3.93 -0.19
N GLY A 116 29.42 -3.04 0.77
CA GLY A 116 30.79 -2.74 1.23
C GLY A 116 30.97 -2.60 2.75
N GLU A 117 29.91 -2.45 3.53
CA GLU A 117 30.03 -2.24 4.97
C GLU A 117 29.20 -3.28 5.72
N LYS A 118 29.82 -4.43 5.99
CA LYS A 118 29.30 -5.44 6.92
C LYS A 118 29.42 -4.94 8.35
#